data_AF-A0A962P609-F1
#
_entry.id   AF-A0A962P609-F1
#
_cell.length_a   1.000
_cell.length_b   1.000
_cell.length_c   1.000
_cell.angle_alpha   90.00
_cell.angle_beta   90.00
_cell.angle_gamma   90.00
#
_symmetry.space_group_name_H-M   'P 1'
#
loop_
_entity.id
_entity.type
_entity.pdbx_description
1 polymer ?
#
loop_
_entity_poly.entity_id
_entity_poly.type
_entity_poly.pdbx_seq_one_letter_code
_entity_poly.pdbx_strand_id
1 'polypeptide(L)' 'MPENRSPKERAGPDLLARYAAIGMCIGIALGAANDNVGLGISLGLCFGAAIGYTLNEARKQQSREDDETPD' A
#
# COMPACT_ATOMS: atom_id res chain seq x y z
N MET A 1 -21.49 28.52 16.47
CA MET A 1 -20.38 28.72 15.50
C MET A 1 -19.68 27.38 15.35
N PRO A 2 -19.41 26.93 14.11
CA PRO A 2 -19.40 25.52 13.74
C PRO A 2 -18.26 24.70 14.33
N GLU A 3 -18.62 23.43 14.55
CA GLU A 3 -17.88 22.30 15.06
C GLU A 3 -16.52 22.10 14.36
N ASN A 4 -15.46 22.26 15.14
CA ASN A 4 -14.07 22.10 14.75
C ASN A 4 -13.78 20.62 14.45
N ARG A 5 -13.87 20.25 13.17
CA ARG A 5 -13.72 18.87 12.71
C ARG A 5 -12.35 18.29 13.11
N SER A 6 -12.43 17.16 13.81
CA SER A 6 -11.34 16.25 14.18
C SER A 6 -10.28 16.11 13.08
N PRO A 7 -8.97 16.24 13.39
CA PRO A 7 -7.91 15.85 12.47
C PRO A 7 -7.79 14.32 12.47
N LYS A 8 -8.72 13.60 11.81
CA LYS A 8 -8.52 12.20 11.42
C LYS A 8 -7.65 12.15 10.15
N GLU A 9 -6.41 12.63 10.22
CA GLU A 9 -5.51 12.53 9.07
C GLU A 9 -4.06 12.34 9.49
N ARG A 10 -3.83 11.21 10.17
CA ARG A 10 -2.55 10.51 10.08
C ARG A 10 -2.84 9.09 9.63
N ALA A 11 -3.45 8.96 8.46
CA ALA A 11 -3.33 7.73 7.71
C ALA A 11 -1.83 7.58 7.44
N GLY A 12 -1.17 6.68 8.20
CA GLY A 12 0.15 6.22 7.81
C GLY A 12 0.10 5.74 6.35
N PRO A 13 1.21 5.78 5.61
CA PRO A 13 1.21 5.41 4.21
C PRO A 13 0.49 4.07 4.04
N ASP A 14 -0.57 4.07 3.22
CA ASP A 14 -1.36 2.87 2.94
C ASP A 14 -0.40 1.73 2.62
N LEU A 15 -0.71 0.52 3.10
CA LEU A 15 0.14 -0.65 2.87
C LEU A 15 0.44 -0.80 1.38
N LEU A 16 -0.54 -0.52 0.52
CA LEU A 16 -0.36 -0.47 -0.92
C LEU A 16 0.78 0.45 -1.36
N ALA A 17 0.81 1.70 -0.90
CA ALA A 17 1.86 2.66 -1.24
C ALA A 17 3.24 2.22 -0.72
N ARG A 18 3.27 1.62 0.48
CA ARG A 18 4.51 1.15 1.11
C ARG A 18 5.13 -0.04 0.36
N TYR A 19 4.32 -1.04 0.02
CA TYR A 19 4.77 -2.20 -0.74
C TYR A 19 5.06 -1.87 -2.21
N ALA A 20 4.31 -0.93 -2.82
CA ALA A 20 4.62 -0.43 -4.15
C ALA A 20 6.00 0.26 -4.20
N ALA A 21 6.33 1.10 -3.21
CA ALA A 21 7.64 1.76 -3.13
C ALA A 21 8.78 0.75 -2.94
N ILE A 22 8.61 -0.23 -2.05
CA ILE A 22 9.60 -1.30 -1.82
C ILE A 22 9.79 -2.11 -3.11
N GLY A 23 8.70 -2.55 -3.73
CA GLY A 23 8.72 -3.29 -4.99
C GLY A 23 9.40 -2.50 -6.11
N MET A 24 9.15 -1.19 -6.20
CA MET A 24 9.80 -0.32 -7.18
C MET A 24 11.31 -0.23 -6.98
N CYS A 25 11.80 -0.05 -5.74
CA CYS A 25 13.24 -0.02 -5.45
C CYS A 25 13.93 -1.33 -5.83
N ILE A 26 13.33 -2.47 -5.46
CA ILE A 26 13.85 -3.80 -5.81
C ILE A 26 13.81 -4.01 -7.33
N GLY A 27 12.70 -3.65 -7.96
CA GLY A 27 12.51 -3.73 -9.40
C GLY A 27 13.54 -2.93 -10.18
N ILE A 28 13.78 -1.68 -9.80
CA ILE A 28 14.83 -0.84 -10.41
C ILE A 28 16.20 -1.49 -10.24
N ALA A 29 16.53 -2.00 -9.06
CA ALA A 29 17.82 -2.65 -8.82
C ALA A 29 18.01 -3.90 -9.68
N LEU A 30 17.00 -4.76 -9.79
CA LEU A 30 17.03 -5.97 -10.63
C LEU A 30 17.01 -5.63 -12.13
N GLY A 31 16.25 -4.63 -12.53
CA GLY A 31 16.22 -4.15 -13.91
C GLY A 31 17.54 -3.52 -14.34
N ALA A 32 18.17 -2.73 -13.46
CA ALA A 32 19.48 -2.16 -13.68
C ALA A 32 20.56 -3.26 -13.78
N ALA A 33 20.48 -4.31 -12.96
CA ALA A 33 21.39 -5.45 -13.04
C ALA A 33 21.25 -6.24 -14.36
N ASN A 34 20.06 -6.25 -14.96
CA ASN A 34 19.76 -6.95 -16.21
C ASN A 34 19.82 -6.05 -17.45
N ASP A 35 20.35 -4.82 -17.32
CA ASP A 35 20.39 -3.81 -18.40
C ASP A 35 19.00 -3.49 -18.99
N ASN A 36 17.93 -3.81 -18.25
CA ASN A 36 16.55 -3.59 -18.66
C ASN A 36 15.72 -3.06 -17.49
N VAL A 37 15.93 -1.78 -17.22
CA VAL A 37 15.24 -1.04 -16.15
C VAL A 37 13.72 -1.01 -16.37
N GLY A 38 13.25 -1.04 -17.62
CA GLY A 38 11.82 -1.09 -17.96
C GLY A 38 11.12 -2.36 -17.47
N LEU A 39 11.77 -3.52 -17.66
CA LEU A 39 11.28 -4.78 -17.09
C LEU A 39 11.36 -4.79 -15.56
N GLY A 40 12.43 -4.22 -15.00
CA GLY A 40 12.59 -4.10 -13.56
C GLY A 40 11.48 -3.29 -12.88
N ILE A 41 11.20 -2.09 -13.39
CA ILE A 41 10.15 -1.21 -12.86
C ILE A 41 8.78 -1.89 -12.97
N SER A 42 8.46 -2.48 -14.13
CA SER A 42 7.15 -3.12 -14.34
C SER A 42 6.94 -4.34 -13.43
N LEU A 43 7.94 -5.23 -13.30
CA LEU A 43 7.87 -6.37 -12.38
C LEU A 43 7.82 -5.93 -10.91
N GLY A 44 8.69 -5.00 -10.53
CA GLY A 44 8.75 -4.47 -9.16
C GLY A 44 7.46 -3.80 -8.73
N LEU A 45 6.88 -2.96 -9.59
CA LEU A 45 5.60 -2.32 -9.32
C LEU A 45 4.45 -3.34 -9.32
N CYS A 46 4.42 -4.29 -10.26
CA CYS A 46 3.39 -5.34 -10.33
C CYS A 46 3.36 -6.18 -9.05
N PHE A 47 4.50 -6.74 -8.63
CA PHE A 47 4.57 -7.53 -7.40
C PHE A 47 4.35 -6.69 -6.14
N GLY A 48 4.95 -5.49 -6.07
CA GLY A 48 4.78 -4.58 -4.94
C GLY A 48 3.32 -4.15 -4.75
N ALA A 49 2.63 -3.80 -5.83
CA ALA A 49 1.22 -3.43 -5.80
C ALA A 49 0.32 -4.64 -5.52
N ALA A 50 0.58 -5.81 -6.12
CA ALA A 50 -0.22 -7.02 -5.89
C ALA A 50 -0.17 -7.48 -4.42
N ILE A 51 1.03 -7.50 -3.82
CA ILE A 51 1.22 -7.82 -2.40
C ILE A 51 0.56 -6.75 -1.52
N GLY A 52 0.81 -5.48 -1.83
CA GLY A 52 0.23 -4.34 -1.11
C GLY A 52 -1.29 -4.33 -1.14
N TYR A 53 -1.90 -4.64 -2.29
CA TYR A 53 -3.35 -4.72 -2.46
C TYR A 53 -3.96 -5.85 -1.63
N THR A 54 -3.37 -7.05 -1.71
CA THR A 54 -3.85 -8.23 -0.96
C THR A 54 -3.79 -8.00 0.55
N LEU A 55 -2.69 -7.41 1.05
CA LEU A 55 -2.54 -7.09 2.47
C LEU A 55 -3.45 -5.94 2.93
N ASN A 56 -3.68 -4.95 2.06
CA ASN A 56 -4.56 -3.83 2.36
C ASN A 56 -6.02 -4.28 2.48
N GLU A 57 -6.49 -5.14 1.57
CA GLU A 57 -7.83 -5.71 1.61
C GLU A 57 -8.03 -6.59 2.86
N ALA A 58 -7.04 -7.42 3.21
CA ALA A 58 -7.10 -8.22 4.44
C ALA A 58 -7.22 -7.35 5.70
N ARG A 59 -6.48 -6.23 5.77
CA ARG A 59 -6.54 -5.28 6.90
C ARG A 59 -7.87 -4.53 6.94
N LYS A 60 -8.45 -4.20 5.79
CA LYS A 60 -9.70 -3.44 5.68
C LYS A 60 -10.91 -4.25 6.16
N GLN A 61 -10.87 -5.58 6.07
CA GLN A 61 -11.91 -6.47 6.62
C GLN A 61 -11.89 -6.47 8.14
N GLN A 62 -10.69 -6.53 8.74
CA GLN A 62 -10.52 -6.56 10.19
C GLN A 62 -10.98 -5.26 10.89
N SER A 63 -10.91 -4.11 10.21
CA SER A 63 -11.35 -2.83 10.78
C SER A 63 -12.87 -2.60 10.70
N ARG A 64 -13.63 -3.43 9.98
CA ARG A 64 -15.10 -3.33 9.91
C ARG A 64 -15.79 -4.20 10.96
N GLU A 65 -15.13 -5.25 11.43
CA GLU A 65 -15.67 -6.19 12.43
C GLU A 65 -15.59 -5.65 13.87
N ASP A 66 -14.78 -4.61 14.12
CA ASP A 66 -14.64 -3.94 15.43
C ASP A 66 -15.67 -2.79 15.64
N ASP A 67 -16.49 -2.46 14.64
CA ASP A 67 -17.49 -1.36 14.70
C ASP A 67 -18.95 -1.88 14.74
N GLU A 68 -19.15 -3.21 14.69
CA GLU A 68 -20.46 -3.86 14.83
C GLU A 68 -20.59 -4.53 16.20
N THR A 69 -20.62 -3.73 17.27
CA THR A 69 -21.28 -4.14 18.52
C THR A 69 -22.75 -3.75 18.43
N PRO A 70 -23.69 -4.70 18.32
CA PRO A 70 -25.11 -4.42 18.52
C PRO A 70 -25.33 -4.17 20.02
N ASP A 71 -25.74 -2.96 20.39
CA ASP A 71 -26.38 -2.67 21.69
C ASP A 71 -27.81 -3.24 21.73
#